data_AF-A0A2V9RCH2-F1
#
_entry.id   AF-A0A2V9RCH2-F1
#
_cell.length_a   1.000
_cell.length_b   1.000
_cell.length_c   1.000
_cell.angle_alpha   90.00
_cell.angle_beta   90.00
_cell.angle_gamma   90.00
#
_symmetry.space_group_name_H-M   'P 1'
#
loop_
_entity.id
_entity.type
_entity.pdbx_description
1 polymer ?
#
loop_
_entity_poly.entity_id
_entity_poly.type
_entity_poly.pdbx_seq_one_letter_code
_entity_poly.pdbx_strand_id
1 'polypeptide(L)'
;MKCPITRRDFLNGLAISGSALALGPNWLDGLADGEPEKQAGYYPPGLTGMRGNHDGTYTFAHKLRDGDFWDSAGKAEGSGESYDLVVVGAGISGLAAAYFFRKQNGPKSRILILDNHDDFGGHAKRNEFRVEGQLLLSNGGTQSIESPGRYSDVAKGLLRELGIDTQRFYQAYDQQLYAKLGAGCFFDRETFGEDRLIFGMMSVPWPEFLSKAPLAENVRKQIARLYDDKTDYMPGLSREQKRARLAKLSYGDFLTKVCHADPAVLSFFQTYPHDLFAVGIDAVSALACYENPDDYESFQYAGFQGMGLGEAEEKEEPYIFHFPDGNASIARLLVRSLIPGAIPGNSMEDVVTAKANYARLDEEKSAIRIRLNSTAVKAAHQGNPESATQVEVTYVRGGKLKSVKAGNCILACYNGVVPYLVPELSDKQKEALHYGVKAPLVYTHVAIRNWNAFQKLGVSRIVSPGSYHSLTMLDFPVSLGDYKFAKSPQQPMVLFMLRTPCRPGLPRRDQYRAGRYELLGTSFETFERNIRDQLQRMLGSAGFDPARDIAGITVNRWAHGYAYEADTLFDPDKLEGERPSVIGRKQFGRISIANSDAGARAFTDTAIDQAYRAVQEQTRKS
;
A
#
# COMPACT_ATOMS: atom_id res chain seq x y z
N MET A 1 -3.54 28.58 17.23
CA MET A 1 -2.35 29.12 17.92
C MET A 1 -1.13 28.45 17.32
N LYS A 2 -0.14 29.20 16.83
CA LYS A 2 1.13 28.66 16.33
C LYS A 2 1.91 28.11 17.53
N CYS A 3 1.85 26.82 17.79
CA CYS A 3 2.79 26.18 18.71
C CYS A 3 4.12 26.04 17.96
N PRO A 4 5.19 26.76 18.32
CA PRO A 4 6.49 26.60 17.69
C PRO A 4 7.05 25.25 18.12
N ILE A 5 7.47 24.42 17.16
CA ILE A 5 8.26 23.22 17.47
C ILE A 5 9.55 23.71 18.14
N THR A 6 9.70 23.43 19.43
CA THR A 6 10.91 23.85 20.14
C THR A 6 12.07 22.94 19.78
N ARG A 7 13.32 23.43 19.89
CA ARG A 7 14.53 22.59 19.72
C ARG A 7 14.50 21.34 20.62
N ARG A 8 13.72 21.36 21.70
CA ARG A 8 13.53 20.23 22.62
C ARG A 8 12.52 19.20 22.10
N ASP A 9 11.52 19.62 21.31
CA ASP A 9 10.60 18.70 20.61
C ASP A 9 11.30 18.03 19.41
N PHE A 10 12.13 18.80 18.70
CA PHE A 10 13.06 18.25 17.69
C PHE A 10 14.02 17.24 18.32
N LEU A 11 14.62 17.58 19.47
CA LEU A 11 15.53 16.67 20.17
C LEU A 11 14.83 15.50 20.86
N ASN A 12 13.57 15.58 21.30
CA ASN A 12 12.84 14.45 21.90
C ASN A 12 12.32 13.45 20.85
N GLY A 13 12.01 13.89 19.64
CA GLY A 13 11.82 13.00 18.47
C GLY A 13 13.11 12.28 18.04
N LEU A 14 14.24 12.73 18.59
CA LEU A 14 15.59 12.29 18.29
C LEU A 14 16.26 11.53 19.48
N ALA A 15 15.89 11.82 20.73
CA ALA A 15 16.67 11.44 21.91
C ALA A 15 16.24 10.13 22.61
N ILE A 16 15.23 9.40 22.10
CA ILE A 16 14.93 8.03 22.60
C ILE A 16 15.38 6.94 21.59
N SER A 17 16.01 7.33 20.48
CA SER A 17 16.61 6.43 19.49
C SER A 17 18.08 6.81 19.25
N GLY A 18 18.87 6.81 20.33
CA GLY A 18 20.31 7.15 20.38
C GLY A 18 21.26 6.27 19.54
N SER A 19 20.75 5.57 18.52
CA SER A 19 21.52 4.84 17.51
C SER A 19 21.14 5.24 16.07
N ALA A 20 20.08 6.04 15.85
CA ALA A 20 19.50 6.27 14.51
C ALA A 20 19.83 7.66 13.91
N LEU A 21 20.56 8.51 14.63
CA LEU A 21 20.65 9.93 14.36
C LEU A 21 21.88 10.43 13.61
N ALA A 22 22.70 9.52 13.13
CA ALA A 22 23.85 9.86 12.30
C ALA A 22 23.54 9.82 10.79
N LEU A 23 22.26 9.82 10.38
CA LEU A 23 21.87 9.54 8.99
C LEU A 23 21.20 10.76 8.33
N GLY A 24 22.01 11.76 7.99
CA GLY A 24 21.62 12.88 7.13
C GLY A 24 21.74 12.56 5.62
N PRO A 25 21.39 13.51 4.72
CA PRO A 25 21.30 13.30 3.26
C PRO A 25 22.63 12.94 2.56
N ASN A 26 23.77 13.09 3.25
CA ASN A 26 25.11 12.84 2.71
C ASN A 26 25.60 11.39 2.92
N TRP A 27 24.73 10.42 3.21
CA TRP A 27 25.16 9.01 3.36
C TRP A 27 25.65 8.36 2.06
N LEU A 28 25.32 8.92 0.89
CA LEU A 28 25.82 8.42 -0.39
C LEU A 28 27.34 8.58 -0.55
N ASP A 29 27.96 9.53 0.18
CA ASP A 29 29.41 9.77 0.11
C ASP A 29 30.21 9.03 1.20
N GLY A 30 29.55 8.43 2.19
CA GLY A 30 30.20 7.88 3.39
C GLY A 30 30.16 6.35 3.56
N LEU A 31 29.48 5.62 2.67
CA LEU A 31 29.45 4.15 2.72
C LEU A 31 30.69 3.54 2.06
N ALA A 32 31.75 3.42 2.84
CA ALA A 32 32.80 2.45 2.55
C ALA A 32 32.17 1.04 2.53
N ASP A 33 32.36 0.34 1.40
CA ASP A 33 31.99 -1.05 1.10
C ASP A 33 30.50 -1.44 1.09
N GLY A 34 29.80 -1.08 0.01
CA GLY A 34 29.10 -2.02 -0.89
C GLY A 34 27.94 -2.90 -0.39
N GLU A 35 27.70 -3.09 0.91
CA GLU A 35 26.72 -4.05 1.47
C GLU A 35 26.05 -3.51 2.76
N PRO A 36 25.13 -2.53 2.64
CA PRO A 36 24.54 -1.85 3.79
C PRO A 36 23.83 -2.80 4.76
N GLU A 37 23.21 -3.86 4.25
CA GLU A 37 22.44 -4.81 5.04
C GLU A 37 23.27 -5.66 6.02
N LYS A 38 24.61 -5.65 5.90
CA LYS A 38 25.54 -6.32 6.80
C LYS A 38 26.05 -5.42 7.94
N GLN A 39 25.69 -4.13 7.92
CA GLN A 39 26.11 -3.20 8.97
C GLN A 39 25.49 -3.54 10.32
N ALA A 40 26.27 -3.34 11.39
CA ALA A 40 25.79 -3.53 12.75
C ALA A 40 24.59 -2.61 13.01
N GLY A 41 23.47 -3.18 13.49
CA GLY A 41 22.25 -2.42 13.78
C GLY A 41 21.32 -2.20 12.58
N TYR A 42 21.65 -2.72 11.38
CA TYR A 42 20.76 -2.63 10.21
C TYR A 42 19.43 -3.37 10.47
N TYR A 43 18.35 -2.61 10.68
CA TYR A 43 17.02 -3.13 10.96
C TYR A 43 15.91 -2.17 10.50
N PRO A 44 15.62 -2.13 9.18
CA PRO A 44 14.64 -1.23 8.57
C PRO A 44 13.24 -1.20 9.19
N PRO A 45 12.66 -2.31 9.71
CA PRO A 45 11.32 -2.29 10.30
C PRO A 45 11.19 -1.39 11.52
N GLY A 46 12.28 -1.17 12.26
CA GLY A 46 12.31 -0.30 13.45
C GLY A 46 12.57 1.19 13.15
N LEU A 47 12.72 1.57 11.88
CA LEU A 47 12.93 2.97 11.50
C LEU A 47 11.60 3.73 11.42
N THR A 48 11.56 4.90 12.05
CA THR A 48 10.45 5.87 11.98
C THR A 48 10.70 6.93 10.91
N GLY A 49 9.79 7.90 10.74
CA GLY A 49 9.93 8.95 9.74
C GLY A 49 9.30 8.57 8.40
N MET A 50 9.86 9.07 7.29
CA MET A 50 9.40 8.73 5.94
C MET A 50 9.88 7.34 5.51
N ARG A 51 8.93 6.45 5.27
CA ARG A 51 9.13 5.06 4.81
C ARG A 51 8.29 4.81 3.54
N GLY A 52 8.20 3.56 3.09
CA GLY A 52 7.69 3.23 1.75
C GLY A 52 8.70 3.66 0.68
N ASN A 53 8.27 4.47 -0.30
CA ASN A 53 9.13 5.16 -1.26
C ASN A 53 9.86 6.35 -0.57
N HIS A 54 10.79 6.03 0.32
CA HIS A 54 11.65 7.02 0.98
C HIS A 54 12.77 7.49 0.06
N ASP A 55 13.45 8.57 0.46
CA ASP A 55 14.53 9.15 -0.31
C ASP A 55 15.64 8.12 -0.56
N GLY A 56 16.19 8.13 -1.78
CA GLY A 56 17.16 7.15 -2.25
C GLY A 56 16.56 6.00 -3.07
N THR A 57 15.33 5.55 -2.77
CA THR A 57 14.77 4.36 -3.45
C THR A 57 14.40 4.62 -4.90
N TYR A 58 13.98 5.84 -5.24
CA TYR A 58 13.60 6.22 -6.61
C TYR A 58 14.66 7.05 -7.34
N THR A 59 15.77 7.42 -6.69
CA THR A 59 16.74 8.39 -7.24
C THR A 59 17.34 7.93 -8.57
N PHE A 60 17.85 6.70 -8.64
CA PHE A 60 18.44 6.18 -9.89
C PHE A 60 17.38 5.85 -10.94
N ALA A 61 16.21 5.35 -10.52
CA ALA A 61 15.11 5.06 -11.44
C ALA A 61 14.55 6.35 -12.10
N HIS A 62 14.46 7.45 -11.35
CA HIS A 62 14.06 8.75 -11.90
C HIS A 62 15.15 9.33 -12.81
N LYS A 63 16.43 9.31 -12.43
CA LYS A 63 17.53 9.70 -13.34
C LYS A 63 17.50 8.89 -14.65
N LEU A 64 17.17 7.60 -14.58
CA LEU A 64 17.07 6.74 -15.76
C LEU A 64 15.89 7.16 -16.66
N ARG A 65 14.73 7.42 -16.06
CA ARG A 65 13.55 7.94 -16.76
C ARG A 65 13.82 9.29 -17.43
N ASP A 66 14.52 10.17 -16.72
CA ASP A 66 14.76 11.56 -17.13
C ASP A 66 15.87 11.68 -18.20
N GLY A 67 16.62 10.60 -18.45
CA GLY A 67 17.69 10.54 -19.44
C GLY A 67 19.08 10.86 -18.89
N ASP A 68 19.17 11.47 -17.70
CA ASP A 68 20.41 11.96 -17.09
C ASP A 68 21.32 10.86 -16.51
N PHE A 69 20.81 9.62 -16.42
CA PHE A 69 21.54 8.54 -15.75
C PHE A 69 22.84 8.16 -16.46
N TRP A 70 22.76 7.89 -17.77
CA TRP A 70 23.89 7.33 -18.52
C TRP A 70 25.03 8.34 -18.74
N ASP A 71 24.75 9.64 -18.62
CA ASP A 71 25.75 10.70 -18.69
C ASP A 71 26.76 10.65 -17.53
N SER A 72 26.38 10.02 -16.41
CA SER A 72 27.19 9.99 -15.17
C SER A 72 27.43 8.60 -14.58
N ALA A 73 26.79 7.54 -15.09
CA ALA A 73 26.81 6.20 -14.48
C ALA A 73 28.17 5.47 -14.56
N GLY A 74 29.09 5.91 -15.41
CA GLY A 74 30.36 5.22 -15.67
C GLY A 74 30.19 3.86 -16.35
N LYS A 75 31.25 3.03 -16.33
CA LYS A 75 31.21 1.67 -16.89
C LYS A 75 30.77 0.67 -15.82
N ALA A 76 29.88 -0.26 -16.19
CA ALA A 76 29.47 -1.33 -15.29
C ALA A 76 30.64 -2.27 -14.98
N GLU A 77 30.89 -2.50 -13.69
CA GLU A 77 31.84 -3.51 -13.22
C GLU A 77 31.12 -4.87 -13.15
N GLY A 78 31.54 -5.81 -13.98
CA GLY A 78 31.00 -7.18 -13.93
C GLY A 78 31.40 -7.85 -12.62
N SER A 79 30.42 -8.38 -11.86
CA SER A 79 30.70 -9.01 -10.57
C SER A 79 31.34 -10.40 -10.69
N GLY A 80 31.38 -10.98 -11.91
CA GLY A 80 31.78 -12.36 -12.15
C GLY A 80 30.72 -13.39 -11.70
N GLU A 81 29.61 -12.94 -11.11
CA GLU A 81 28.52 -13.81 -10.67
C GLU A 81 27.63 -14.21 -11.85
N SER A 82 27.11 -15.44 -11.78
CA SER A 82 26.16 -16.01 -12.74
C SER A 82 25.05 -16.73 -11.99
N TYR A 83 23.82 -16.54 -12.42
CA TYR A 83 22.61 -17.08 -11.80
C TYR A 83 21.73 -17.82 -12.80
N ASP A 84 20.87 -18.72 -12.34
CA ASP A 84 19.84 -19.32 -13.19
C ASP A 84 18.70 -18.32 -13.45
N LEU A 85 18.43 -17.47 -12.44
CA LEU A 85 17.41 -16.43 -12.48
C LEU A 85 17.89 -15.17 -11.73
N VAL A 86 17.71 -14.01 -12.35
CA VAL A 86 17.68 -12.73 -11.64
C VAL A 86 16.24 -12.24 -11.54
N VAL A 87 15.82 -11.79 -10.36
CA VAL A 87 14.52 -11.15 -10.13
C VAL A 87 14.75 -9.70 -9.74
N VAL A 88 14.09 -8.76 -10.43
CA VAL A 88 14.15 -7.33 -10.11
C VAL A 88 12.91 -6.96 -9.30
N GLY A 89 13.09 -6.72 -8.01
CA GLY A 89 12.07 -6.44 -7.00
C GLY A 89 11.91 -7.58 -6.00
N ALA A 90 12.04 -7.29 -4.71
CA ALA A 90 11.84 -8.18 -3.57
C ALA A 90 10.48 -7.96 -2.88
N GLY A 91 9.47 -7.48 -3.63
CA GLY A 91 8.07 -7.53 -3.22
C GLY A 91 7.50 -8.96 -3.22
N ILE A 92 6.25 -9.12 -2.78
CA ILE A 92 5.56 -10.44 -2.77
C ILE A 92 5.69 -11.16 -4.12
N SER A 93 5.47 -10.46 -5.25
CA SER A 93 5.62 -11.05 -6.58
C SER A 93 7.03 -11.60 -6.83
N GLY A 94 8.08 -10.82 -6.55
CA GLY A 94 9.45 -11.27 -6.82
C GLY A 94 9.91 -12.39 -5.89
N LEU A 95 9.53 -12.32 -4.61
CA LEU A 95 9.77 -13.39 -3.64
C LEU A 95 9.02 -14.68 -4.03
N ALA A 96 7.76 -14.57 -4.47
CA ALA A 96 6.99 -15.71 -4.98
C ALA A 96 7.59 -16.27 -6.28
N ALA A 97 8.12 -15.42 -7.17
CA ALA A 97 8.77 -15.86 -8.41
C ALA A 97 10.03 -16.69 -8.09
N ALA A 98 10.86 -16.24 -7.16
CA ALA A 98 12.01 -17.01 -6.69
C ALA A 98 11.59 -18.34 -6.04
N TYR A 99 10.51 -18.32 -5.25
CA TYR A 99 9.95 -19.53 -4.63
C TYR A 99 9.51 -20.55 -5.68
N PHE A 100 8.67 -20.15 -6.63
CA PHE A 100 8.17 -21.04 -7.68
C PHE A 100 9.29 -21.52 -8.60
N PHE A 101 10.24 -20.65 -8.96
CA PHE A 101 11.37 -21.04 -9.79
C PHE A 101 12.23 -22.10 -9.10
N ARG A 102 12.57 -21.93 -7.82
CA ARG A 102 13.29 -22.95 -7.04
C ARG A 102 12.46 -24.23 -6.94
N LYS A 103 11.15 -24.14 -6.68
CA LYS A 103 10.27 -25.30 -6.58
C LYS A 103 10.27 -26.12 -7.88
N GLN A 104 10.29 -25.46 -9.03
CA GLN A 104 10.27 -26.12 -10.33
C GLN A 104 11.64 -26.64 -10.80
N ASN A 105 12.72 -25.93 -10.47
CA ASN A 105 14.07 -26.23 -10.98
C ASN A 105 15.00 -26.90 -9.94
N GLY A 106 14.53 -27.06 -8.71
CA GLY A 106 15.21 -27.77 -7.63
C GLY A 106 15.96 -26.88 -6.64
N PRO A 107 16.36 -27.43 -5.49
CA PRO A 107 16.96 -26.65 -4.39
C PRO A 107 18.36 -26.08 -4.70
N LYS A 108 18.99 -26.50 -5.81
CA LYS A 108 20.29 -26.00 -6.25
C LYS A 108 20.21 -24.77 -7.16
N SER A 109 19.00 -24.32 -7.51
CA SER A 109 18.82 -23.14 -8.35
C SER A 109 19.48 -21.91 -7.74
N ARG A 110 20.30 -21.22 -8.54
CA ARG A 110 20.97 -19.99 -8.15
C ARG A 110 20.10 -18.80 -8.52
N ILE A 111 19.61 -18.06 -7.53
CA ILE A 111 18.68 -16.94 -7.74
C ILE A 111 19.21 -15.69 -7.05
N LEU A 112 19.26 -14.58 -7.77
CA LEU A 112 19.54 -13.26 -7.19
C LEU A 112 18.30 -12.37 -7.30
N ILE A 113 17.86 -11.81 -6.18
CA ILE A 113 16.79 -10.82 -6.12
C ILE A 113 17.43 -9.46 -5.84
N LEU A 114 17.20 -8.47 -6.70
CA LEU A 114 17.67 -7.09 -6.54
C LEU A 114 16.51 -6.21 -6.10
N ASP A 115 16.65 -5.43 -5.02
CA ASP A 115 15.64 -4.44 -4.62
C ASP A 115 16.28 -3.08 -4.32
N ASN A 116 15.61 -2.01 -4.75
CA ASN A 116 16.05 -0.63 -4.54
C ASN A 116 15.82 -0.16 -3.09
N HIS A 117 14.90 -0.79 -2.35
CA HIS A 117 14.61 -0.46 -0.97
C HIS A 117 15.64 -1.07 -0.01
N ASP A 118 15.65 -0.50 1.19
CA ASP A 118 16.43 -0.96 2.33
C ASP A 118 15.84 -2.22 3.00
N ASP A 119 14.68 -2.68 2.57
CA ASP A 119 13.94 -3.81 3.13
C ASP A 119 13.30 -4.65 2.02
N PHE A 120 13.01 -5.91 2.32
CA PHE A 120 12.21 -6.77 1.45
C PHE A 120 10.70 -6.60 1.72
N GLY A 121 9.87 -7.20 0.87
CA GLY A 121 8.40 -7.20 0.99
C GLY A 121 7.70 -6.18 0.09
N GLY A 122 8.42 -5.16 -0.38
CA GLY A 122 7.85 -4.12 -1.24
C GLY A 122 6.70 -3.40 -0.53
N HIS A 123 5.50 -3.39 -1.11
CA HIS A 123 4.32 -2.77 -0.51
C HIS A 123 3.86 -3.45 0.79
N ALA A 124 4.22 -4.72 1.00
CA ALA A 124 4.02 -5.45 2.25
C ALA A 124 5.15 -5.16 3.25
N LYS A 125 5.41 -3.87 3.49
CA LYS A 125 6.43 -3.41 4.45
C LYS A 125 5.91 -3.56 5.88
N ARG A 126 6.81 -3.71 6.85
CA ARG A 126 6.51 -3.79 8.28
C ARG A 126 6.89 -2.50 8.99
N ASN A 127 6.09 -2.06 9.95
CA ASN A 127 6.44 -1.00 10.90
C ASN A 127 6.52 -1.58 12.31
N GLU A 128 7.59 -1.28 13.03
CA GLU A 128 7.76 -1.63 14.44
C GLU A 128 7.96 -0.38 15.30
N PHE A 129 7.27 -0.33 16.43
CA PHE A 129 7.49 0.66 17.47
C PHE A 129 7.82 -0.03 18.79
N ARG A 130 8.63 0.63 19.62
CA ARG A 130 8.82 0.22 21.02
C ARG A 130 8.36 1.34 21.94
N VAL A 131 7.26 1.10 22.64
CA VAL A 131 6.66 2.05 23.57
C VAL A 131 6.59 1.39 24.93
N GLU A 132 7.29 1.95 25.93
CA GLU A 132 7.28 1.44 27.31
C GLU A 132 7.63 -0.07 27.41
N GLY A 133 8.59 -0.50 26.59
CA GLY A 133 9.04 -1.90 26.52
C GLY A 133 8.15 -2.82 25.67
N GLN A 134 6.97 -2.37 25.23
CA GLN A 134 6.07 -3.13 24.38
C GLN A 134 6.42 -2.97 22.90
N LEU A 135 6.43 -4.08 22.16
CA LEU A 135 6.53 -4.08 20.71
C LEU A 135 5.13 -3.85 20.12
N LEU A 136 4.99 -2.82 19.30
CA LEU A 136 3.80 -2.59 18.50
C LEU A 136 4.14 -2.84 17.03
N LEU A 137 3.29 -3.61 16.35
CA LEU A 137 3.42 -3.93 14.93
C LEU A 137 2.29 -3.27 14.16
N SER A 138 2.59 -2.88 12.94
CA SER A 138 1.58 -2.49 11.96
C SER A 138 2.11 -2.68 10.54
N ASN A 139 1.22 -2.67 9.55
CA ASN A 139 1.60 -2.75 8.15
C ASN A 139 2.24 -1.43 7.66
N GLY A 140 3.01 -1.46 6.59
CA GLY A 140 3.48 -0.26 5.89
C GLY A 140 2.67 0.03 4.62
N GLY A 141 1.88 -0.93 4.17
CA GLY A 141 1.07 -0.83 2.96
C GLY A 141 0.04 -1.94 2.98
N THR A 142 0.35 -3.10 2.40
CA THR A 142 -0.62 -4.21 2.29
C THR A 142 -1.13 -4.71 3.66
N GLN A 143 -2.40 -4.44 3.97
CA GLN A 143 -3.03 -4.69 5.28
C GLN A 143 -3.54 -6.12 5.48
N SER A 144 -4.43 -6.58 4.61
CA SER A 144 -5.17 -7.84 4.77
C SER A 144 -4.80 -8.87 3.71
N ILE A 145 -5.03 -10.15 4.00
CA ILE A 145 -5.20 -11.19 2.98
C ILE A 145 -6.65 -11.06 2.49
N GLU A 146 -6.92 -10.05 1.68
CA GLU A 146 -8.30 -9.70 1.30
C GLU A 146 -9.03 -10.86 0.62
N SER A 147 -10.17 -11.29 1.16
CA SER A 147 -11.04 -12.33 0.58
C SER A 147 -10.28 -13.60 0.13
N PRO A 148 -9.56 -14.31 1.03
CA PRO A 148 -8.67 -15.42 0.65
C PRO A 148 -9.41 -16.61 0.00
N GLY A 149 -10.70 -16.77 0.27
CA GLY A 149 -11.60 -17.72 -0.38
C GLY A 149 -11.76 -17.47 -1.89
N ARG A 150 -11.57 -16.23 -2.35
CA ARG A 150 -11.60 -15.86 -3.78
C ARG A 150 -10.26 -16.02 -4.49
N TYR A 151 -9.18 -16.35 -3.77
CA TYR A 151 -7.85 -16.51 -4.36
C TYR A 151 -7.83 -17.69 -5.35
N SER A 152 -6.95 -17.59 -6.36
CA SER A 152 -6.66 -18.69 -7.29
C SER A 152 -6.10 -19.91 -6.55
N ASP A 153 -6.14 -21.09 -7.18
CA ASP A 153 -5.52 -22.30 -6.62
C ASP A 153 -4.00 -22.15 -6.43
N VAL A 154 -3.36 -21.33 -7.27
CA VAL A 154 -1.93 -21.03 -7.18
C VAL A 154 -1.64 -20.20 -5.93
N ALA A 155 -2.37 -19.11 -5.72
CA ALA A 155 -2.21 -18.26 -4.55
C ALA A 155 -2.58 -18.99 -3.26
N LYS A 156 -3.71 -19.71 -3.22
CA LYS A 156 -4.09 -20.58 -2.09
C LYS A 156 -3.03 -21.65 -1.82
N GLY A 157 -2.49 -22.26 -2.87
CA GLY A 157 -1.42 -23.24 -2.80
C GLY A 157 -0.18 -22.69 -2.11
N LEU A 158 0.27 -21.51 -2.53
CA LEU A 158 1.42 -20.85 -1.91
C LEU A 158 1.17 -20.53 -0.44
N LEU A 159 0.02 -19.95 -0.08
CA LEU A 159 -0.29 -19.66 1.32
C LEU A 159 -0.22 -20.92 2.20
N ARG A 160 -0.83 -22.04 1.75
CA ARG A 160 -0.76 -23.32 2.46
C ARG A 160 0.67 -23.85 2.59
N GLU A 161 1.47 -23.75 1.54
CA GLU A 161 2.87 -24.20 1.54
C GLU A 161 3.79 -23.35 2.42
N LEU A 162 3.43 -22.08 2.66
CA LEU A 162 4.06 -21.23 3.65
C LEU A 162 3.58 -21.52 5.09
N GLY A 163 2.63 -22.44 5.26
CA GLY A 163 2.04 -22.78 6.55
C GLY A 163 1.00 -21.76 7.04
N ILE A 164 0.44 -20.94 6.15
CA ILE A 164 -0.60 -19.98 6.49
C ILE A 164 -1.95 -20.70 6.46
N ASP A 165 -2.57 -20.80 7.62
CA ASP A 165 -3.93 -21.31 7.81
C ASP A 165 -4.88 -20.14 8.06
N THR A 166 -5.72 -19.82 7.08
CA THR A 166 -6.65 -18.69 7.19
C THR A 166 -7.72 -18.90 8.25
N GLN A 167 -8.01 -20.16 8.65
CA GLN A 167 -8.98 -20.44 9.70
C GLN A 167 -8.54 -19.90 11.06
N ARG A 168 -7.23 -19.74 11.29
CA ARG A 168 -6.70 -19.18 12.55
C ARG A 168 -7.13 -17.74 12.79
N PHE A 169 -7.42 -16.97 11.74
CA PHE A 169 -7.79 -15.56 11.88
C PHE A 169 -9.17 -15.34 12.51
N TYR A 170 -10.08 -16.32 12.43
CA TYR A 170 -11.35 -16.30 13.16
C TYR A 170 -11.19 -16.26 14.68
N GLN A 171 -10.04 -16.71 15.19
CA GLN A 171 -9.68 -16.63 16.62
C GLN A 171 -8.64 -15.54 16.91
N ALA A 172 -7.72 -15.29 15.97
CA ALA A 172 -6.64 -14.33 16.16
C ALA A 172 -7.13 -12.87 16.11
N TYR A 173 -8.15 -12.57 15.30
CA TYR A 173 -8.76 -11.25 15.19
C TYR A 173 -9.88 -11.08 16.24
N ASP A 174 -9.71 -10.12 17.15
CA ASP A 174 -10.68 -9.87 18.21
C ASP A 174 -11.82 -8.94 17.75
N GLN A 175 -13.03 -9.46 17.70
CA GLN A 175 -14.21 -8.68 17.30
C GLN A 175 -14.91 -7.97 18.47
N GLN A 176 -14.37 -8.08 19.70
CA GLN A 176 -15.02 -7.58 20.91
C GLN A 176 -14.40 -6.27 21.43
N LEU A 177 -13.11 -6.04 21.18
CA LEU A 177 -12.38 -4.87 21.68
C LEU A 177 -13.10 -3.55 21.35
N TYR A 178 -13.62 -3.45 20.14
CA TYR A 178 -14.28 -2.25 19.62
C TYR A 178 -15.81 -2.35 19.59
N ALA A 179 -16.43 -3.44 20.08
CA ALA A 179 -17.88 -3.66 19.98
C ALA A 179 -18.73 -2.58 20.70
N LYS A 180 -18.14 -1.82 21.62
CA LYS A 180 -18.78 -0.70 22.34
C LYS A 180 -18.32 0.68 21.85
N LEU A 181 -17.52 0.73 20.80
CA LEU A 181 -17.00 1.95 20.18
C LEU A 181 -17.58 2.09 18.78
N GLY A 182 -17.95 3.31 18.39
CA GLY A 182 -18.52 3.61 17.09
C GLY A 182 -17.57 4.32 16.14
N ALA A 183 -18.15 4.79 15.04
CA ALA A 183 -17.52 5.75 14.15
C ALA A 183 -17.90 7.20 14.52
N GLY A 184 -16.97 8.13 14.32
CA GLY A 184 -17.22 9.56 14.36
C GLY A 184 -16.91 10.24 13.02
N CYS A 185 -17.38 11.47 12.87
CA CYS A 185 -17.00 12.35 11.75
C CYS A 185 -16.44 13.67 12.28
N PHE A 186 -15.23 14.01 11.85
CA PHE A 186 -14.58 15.28 12.16
C PHE A 186 -14.72 16.26 10.99
N PHE A 187 -15.38 17.37 11.27
CA PHE A 187 -15.49 18.52 10.38
C PHE A 187 -14.43 19.54 10.76
N ASP A 188 -13.52 19.85 9.85
CA ASP A 188 -12.50 20.89 10.02
C ASP A 188 -13.07 22.28 9.73
N ARG A 189 -12.53 23.31 10.41
CA ARG A 189 -12.96 24.69 10.18
C ARG A 189 -12.74 25.17 8.75
N GLU A 190 -11.68 24.72 8.08
CA GLU A 190 -11.29 25.24 6.77
C GLU A 190 -12.34 24.87 5.72
N THR A 191 -12.93 23.68 5.83
CA THR A 191 -13.95 23.18 4.91
C THR A 191 -15.37 23.46 5.39
N PHE A 192 -15.62 23.40 6.71
CA PHE A 192 -16.98 23.42 7.28
C PHE A 192 -17.26 24.59 8.23
N GLY A 193 -16.32 25.51 8.40
CA GLY A 193 -16.48 26.75 9.18
C GLY A 193 -16.16 26.64 10.68
N GLU A 194 -16.20 25.45 11.26
CA GLU A 194 -15.75 25.19 12.64
C GLU A 194 -15.17 23.78 12.81
N ASP A 195 -14.29 23.63 13.81
CA ASP A 195 -13.79 22.32 14.24
C ASP A 195 -14.87 21.61 15.06
N ARG A 196 -15.41 20.50 14.53
CA ARG A 196 -16.44 19.73 15.22
C ARG A 196 -16.30 18.23 14.98
N LEU A 197 -16.06 17.49 16.05
CA LEU A 197 -16.20 16.03 16.06
C LEU A 197 -17.62 15.66 16.50
N ILE A 198 -18.32 14.86 15.70
CA ILE A 198 -19.60 14.25 16.06
C ILE A 198 -19.49 12.73 16.07
N PHE A 199 -20.29 12.08 16.91
CA PHE A 199 -20.22 10.64 17.18
C PHE A 199 -21.49 9.93 16.71
N GLY A 200 -21.40 8.61 16.56
CA GLY A 200 -22.53 7.76 16.21
C GLY A 200 -22.78 7.66 14.71
N MET A 201 -21.77 7.95 13.90
CA MET A 201 -21.85 7.76 12.45
C MET A 201 -22.15 6.29 12.17
N MET A 202 -23.12 6.01 11.30
CA MET A 202 -23.65 4.67 11.02
C MET A 202 -24.39 3.96 12.18
N SER A 203 -24.44 4.52 13.40
CA SER A 203 -25.03 3.84 14.56
C SER A 203 -26.25 4.56 15.16
N VAL A 204 -26.48 5.82 14.80
CA VAL A 204 -27.70 6.57 15.15
C VAL A 204 -28.42 7.03 13.88
N PRO A 205 -29.72 7.34 13.92
CA PRO A 205 -30.45 7.84 12.75
C PRO A 205 -29.77 9.08 12.14
N TRP A 206 -29.71 9.16 10.81
CA TRP A 206 -29.01 10.24 10.11
C TRP A 206 -29.50 11.66 10.48
N PRO A 207 -30.80 11.93 10.64
CA PRO A 207 -31.26 13.25 11.10
C PRO A 207 -30.72 13.61 12.48
N GLU A 208 -30.62 12.64 13.39
CA GLU A 208 -30.06 12.83 14.73
C GLU A 208 -28.55 13.13 14.65
N PHE A 209 -27.81 12.32 13.89
CA PHE A 209 -26.37 12.53 13.68
C PHE A 209 -26.08 13.91 13.08
N LEU A 210 -26.76 14.25 11.98
CA LEU A 210 -26.53 15.48 11.23
C LEU A 210 -27.06 16.73 11.95
N SER A 211 -27.99 16.61 12.90
CA SER A 211 -28.43 17.74 13.73
C SER A 211 -27.27 18.43 14.46
N LYS A 212 -26.18 17.69 14.70
CA LYS A 212 -24.95 18.18 15.35
C LYS A 212 -23.88 18.63 14.35
N ALA A 213 -23.97 18.26 13.07
CA ALA A 213 -22.97 18.59 12.06
C ALA A 213 -22.93 20.12 11.78
N PRO A 214 -21.77 20.73 11.54
CA PRO A 214 -21.63 22.15 11.24
C PRO A 214 -21.99 22.47 9.77
N LEU A 215 -23.16 22.01 9.32
CA LEU A 215 -23.64 22.18 7.95
C LEU A 215 -24.87 23.08 7.93
N ALA A 216 -25.22 23.67 6.79
CA ALA A 216 -26.50 24.35 6.64
C ALA A 216 -27.68 23.36 6.78
N GLU A 217 -28.82 23.83 7.30
CA GLU A 217 -29.97 22.97 7.62
C GLU A 217 -30.48 22.20 6.40
N ASN A 218 -30.55 22.85 5.23
CA ASN A 218 -30.94 22.22 3.96
C ASN A 218 -29.96 21.10 3.56
N VAL A 219 -28.66 21.30 3.76
CA VAL A 219 -27.62 20.30 3.45
C VAL A 219 -27.76 19.09 4.36
N ARG A 220 -27.96 19.28 5.67
CA ARG A 220 -28.22 18.19 6.63
C ARG A 220 -29.43 17.34 6.22
N LYS A 221 -30.54 18.01 5.89
CA LYS A 221 -31.78 17.33 5.45
C LYS A 221 -31.57 16.49 4.19
N GLN A 222 -30.79 17.01 3.23
CA GLN A 222 -30.53 16.28 1.98
C GLN A 222 -29.57 15.11 2.16
N ILE A 223 -28.54 15.23 3.00
CA ILE A 223 -27.68 14.09 3.35
C ILE A 223 -28.50 13.01 4.05
N ALA A 224 -29.33 13.37 5.03
CA ALA A 224 -30.22 12.41 5.70
C ALA A 224 -31.14 11.70 4.70
N ARG A 225 -31.79 12.47 3.81
CA ARG A 225 -32.64 11.93 2.73
C ARG A 225 -31.91 10.90 1.87
N LEU A 226 -30.67 11.18 1.47
CA LEU A 226 -29.88 10.27 0.63
C LEU A 226 -29.60 8.91 1.31
N TYR A 227 -29.56 8.87 2.64
CA TYR A 227 -29.36 7.64 3.40
C TYR A 227 -30.65 6.93 3.80
N ASP A 228 -31.71 7.68 4.14
CA ASP A 228 -32.91 7.10 4.74
C ASP A 228 -33.99 6.75 3.69
N ASP A 229 -34.06 7.49 2.58
CA ASP A 229 -35.12 7.29 1.59
C ASP A 229 -34.87 6.05 0.74
N LYS A 230 -35.89 5.21 0.62
CA LYS A 230 -35.93 4.09 -0.34
C LYS A 230 -36.51 4.58 -1.67
N THR A 231 -35.74 5.39 -2.39
CA THR A 231 -36.19 6.04 -3.63
C THR A 231 -35.55 5.42 -4.87
N ASP A 232 -36.38 5.06 -5.85
CA ASP A 232 -35.92 4.79 -7.20
C ASP A 232 -35.76 6.11 -7.97
N TYR A 233 -34.52 6.61 -8.06
CA TYR A 233 -34.16 7.82 -8.82
C TYR A 233 -34.08 7.60 -10.33
N MET A 234 -34.28 6.37 -10.82
CA MET A 234 -34.31 6.05 -12.24
C MET A 234 -35.49 5.14 -12.59
N PRO A 235 -36.74 5.59 -12.31
CA PRO A 235 -37.91 4.77 -12.54
C PRO A 235 -38.08 4.45 -14.03
N GLY A 236 -38.54 3.24 -14.32
CA GLY A 236 -38.75 2.76 -15.70
C GLY A 236 -37.51 2.13 -16.36
N LEU A 237 -36.33 2.20 -15.74
CA LEU A 237 -35.16 1.45 -16.20
C LEU A 237 -35.11 0.04 -15.56
N SER A 238 -34.66 -0.95 -16.32
CA SER A 238 -34.32 -2.27 -15.76
C SER A 238 -33.08 -2.19 -14.84
N ARG A 239 -32.88 -3.21 -14.00
CA ARG A 239 -31.67 -3.33 -13.16
C ARG A 239 -30.38 -3.17 -13.97
N GLU A 240 -30.30 -3.85 -15.12
CA GLU A 240 -29.12 -3.81 -16.01
C GLU A 240 -28.91 -2.41 -16.60
N GLN A 241 -30.00 -1.75 -17.03
CA GLN A 241 -29.93 -0.38 -17.56
C GLN A 241 -29.49 0.61 -16.49
N LYS A 242 -29.96 0.46 -15.23
CA LYS A 242 -29.51 1.29 -14.11
C LYS A 242 -28.02 1.11 -13.84
N ARG A 243 -27.55 -0.14 -13.74
CA ARG A 243 -26.10 -0.43 -13.53
C ARG A 243 -25.25 0.11 -14.68
N ALA A 244 -25.65 -0.11 -15.92
CA ALA A 244 -24.96 0.41 -17.10
C ALA A 244 -24.88 1.95 -17.11
N ARG A 245 -25.92 2.64 -16.61
CA ARG A 245 -25.92 4.10 -16.47
C ARG A 245 -25.02 4.56 -15.31
N LEU A 246 -25.08 3.91 -14.15
CA LEU A 246 -24.23 4.21 -12.99
C LEU A 246 -22.73 3.97 -13.27
N ALA A 247 -22.40 3.04 -14.17
CA ALA A 247 -21.03 2.81 -14.62
C ALA A 247 -20.44 4.02 -15.37
N LYS A 248 -21.29 4.88 -15.95
CA LYS A 248 -20.89 6.04 -16.77
C LYS A 248 -21.09 7.38 -16.07
N LEU A 249 -21.45 7.37 -14.79
CA LEU A 249 -21.66 8.55 -13.97
C LEU A 249 -20.71 8.51 -12.78
N SER A 250 -20.02 9.61 -12.51
CA SER A 250 -19.26 9.71 -11.26
C SER A 250 -20.21 9.68 -10.07
N TYR A 251 -19.71 9.27 -8.90
CA TYR A 251 -20.55 9.24 -7.71
C TYR A 251 -21.06 10.64 -7.34
N GLY A 252 -20.23 11.67 -7.48
CA GLY A 252 -20.66 13.07 -7.30
C GLY A 252 -21.76 13.50 -8.29
N ASP A 253 -21.66 13.10 -9.56
CA ASP A 253 -22.70 13.36 -10.56
C ASP A 253 -23.98 12.56 -10.28
N PHE A 254 -23.87 11.33 -9.78
CA PHE A 254 -25.02 10.56 -9.36
C PHE A 254 -25.80 11.28 -8.26
N LEU A 255 -25.13 11.73 -7.20
CA LEU A 255 -25.77 12.45 -6.10
C LEU A 255 -26.47 13.74 -6.56
N THR A 256 -25.84 14.51 -7.43
CA THR A 256 -26.36 15.83 -7.84
C THR A 256 -27.33 15.77 -9.02
N LYS A 257 -27.03 14.98 -10.06
CA LYS A 257 -27.81 14.95 -11.30
C LYS A 257 -28.92 13.90 -11.29
N VAL A 258 -28.75 12.80 -10.56
CA VAL A 258 -29.73 11.70 -10.49
C VAL A 258 -30.52 11.76 -9.19
N CYS A 259 -29.86 11.91 -8.05
CA CYS A 259 -30.55 12.04 -6.76
C CYS A 259 -31.03 13.47 -6.47
N HIS A 260 -30.73 14.43 -7.36
CA HIS A 260 -31.13 15.84 -7.22
C HIS A 260 -30.73 16.46 -5.87
N ALA A 261 -29.53 16.11 -5.38
CA ALA A 261 -28.97 16.75 -4.19
C ALA A 261 -28.28 18.07 -4.54
N ASP A 262 -28.34 19.03 -3.62
CA ASP A 262 -27.60 20.28 -3.63
C ASP A 262 -26.10 19.98 -3.67
N PRO A 263 -25.32 20.57 -4.59
CA PRO A 263 -23.87 20.34 -4.67
C PRO A 263 -23.12 20.57 -3.35
N ALA A 264 -23.66 21.36 -2.41
CA ALA A 264 -23.09 21.54 -1.08
C ALA A 264 -23.01 20.24 -0.25
N VAL A 265 -23.72 19.17 -0.61
CA VAL A 265 -23.59 17.87 0.06
C VAL A 265 -22.26 17.18 -0.28
N LEU A 266 -21.63 17.52 -1.40
CA LEU A 266 -20.49 16.78 -1.95
C LEU A 266 -19.28 16.79 -1.03
N SER A 267 -19.04 17.88 -0.30
CA SER A 267 -17.92 17.97 0.65
C SER A 267 -17.98 16.93 1.77
N PHE A 268 -19.18 16.43 2.12
CA PHE A 268 -19.33 15.36 3.11
C PHE A 268 -18.88 14.00 2.57
N PHE A 269 -19.08 13.75 1.27
CA PHE A 269 -18.79 12.47 0.62
C PHE A 269 -17.42 12.45 -0.06
N GLN A 270 -16.80 13.61 -0.28
CA GLN A 270 -15.68 13.82 -1.21
C GLN A 270 -14.57 12.78 -1.08
N THR A 271 -14.24 12.38 0.15
CA THR A 271 -13.09 11.52 0.44
C THR A 271 -13.45 10.06 0.70
N TYR A 272 -14.72 9.67 0.59
CA TYR A 272 -15.13 8.27 0.82
C TYR A 272 -14.36 7.29 -0.08
N PRO A 273 -14.13 7.56 -1.38
CA PRO A 273 -13.40 6.64 -2.24
C PRO A 273 -11.88 6.65 -2.05
N HIS A 274 -11.33 7.46 -1.13
CA HIS A 274 -9.89 7.67 -1.00
C HIS A 274 -9.12 6.39 -0.70
N ASP A 275 -9.63 5.50 0.15
CA ASP A 275 -8.90 4.31 0.58
C ASP A 275 -8.70 3.35 -0.59
N LEU A 276 -9.80 2.92 -1.22
CA LEU A 276 -9.78 1.90 -2.27
C LEU A 276 -9.39 2.44 -3.65
N PHE A 277 -9.91 3.61 -4.01
CA PHE A 277 -9.78 4.15 -5.37
C PHE A 277 -8.75 5.27 -5.48
N ALA A 278 -8.20 5.75 -4.37
CA ALA A 278 -7.20 6.81 -4.35
C ALA A 278 -7.58 8.11 -5.12
N VAL A 279 -8.88 8.40 -5.23
CA VAL A 279 -9.43 9.64 -5.79
C VAL A 279 -10.74 10.02 -5.09
N GLY A 280 -11.21 11.24 -5.33
CA GLY A 280 -12.51 11.70 -4.85
C GLY A 280 -13.69 11.21 -5.68
N ILE A 281 -14.90 11.55 -5.21
CA ILE A 281 -16.19 11.15 -5.78
C ILE A 281 -16.45 11.62 -7.22
N ASP A 282 -15.63 12.54 -7.72
CA ASP A 282 -15.68 13.06 -9.08
C ASP A 282 -15.01 12.14 -10.11
N ALA A 283 -14.13 11.24 -9.67
CA ALA A 283 -13.32 10.39 -10.54
C ALA A 283 -13.48 8.88 -10.31
N VAL A 284 -14.58 8.48 -9.64
CA VAL A 284 -14.99 7.08 -9.49
C VAL A 284 -16.46 6.94 -9.87
N SER A 285 -16.82 5.86 -10.57
CA SER A 285 -18.21 5.64 -10.98
C SER A 285 -19.10 5.34 -9.79
N ALA A 286 -20.37 5.75 -9.87
CA ALA A 286 -21.37 5.42 -8.86
C ALA A 286 -21.56 3.91 -8.74
N LEU A 287 -21.45 3.16 -9.84
CA LEU A 287 -21.50 1.70 -9.80
C LEU A 287 -20.32 1.11 -9.01
N ALA A 288 -19.10 1.59 -9.23
CA ALA A 288 -17.93 1.11 -8.50
C ALA A 288 -18.05 1.37 -6.98
N CYS A 289 -18.59 2.54 -6.58
CA CYS A 289 -18.88 2.83 -5.18
C CYS A 289 -19.96 1.91 -4.59
N TYR A 290 -20.99 1.57 -5.38
CA TYR A 290 -22.03 0.63 -4.96
C TYR A 290 -21.50 -0.79 -4.75
N GLU A 291 -20.63 -1.26 -5.66
CA GLU A 291 -20.09 -2.62 -5.66
C GLU A 291 -18.95 -2.82 -4.65
N ASN A 292 -18.32 -1.75 -4.18
CA ASN A 292 -17.19 -1.80 -3.27
C ASN A 292 -17.45 -0.95 -2.02
N PRO A 293 -18.19 -1.49 -1.02
CA PRO A 293 -18.42 -0.81 0.25
C PRO A 293 -17.13 -0.64 1.05
N ASP A 294 -17.18 0.17 2.11
CA ASP A 294 -16.05 0.43 3.00
C ASP A 294 -15.70 -0.79 3.86
N ASP A 295 -14.42 -1.17 3.88
CA ASP A 295 -13.92 -2.34 4.62
C ASP A 295 -13.83 -2.11 6.12
N TYR A 296 -13.83 -0.84 6.52
CA TYR A 296 -13.63 -0.43 7.91
C TYR A 296 -14.95 -0.13 8.65
N GLU A 297 -16.08 -0.28 7.97
CA GLU A 297 -17.41 0.11 8.47
C GLU A 297 -17.46 1.56 9.01
N SER A 298 -16.64 2.45 8.44
CA SER A 298 -16.51 3.85 8.82
C SER A 298 -17.59 4.72 8.15
N PHE A 299 -18.02 4.34 6.96
CA PHE A 299 -19.06 5.03 6.20
C PHE A 299 -19.81 4.05 5.27
N GLN A 300 -20.89 4.55 4.67
CA GLN A 300 -21.59 3.89 3.57
C GLN A 300 -21.85 4.91 2.46
N TYR A 301 -21.78 4.49 1.20
CA TYR A 301 -22.22 5.31 0.09
C TYR A 301 -23.76 5.44 0.07
N ALA A 302 -24.25 6.67 0.08
CA ALA A 302 -25.67 7.01 0.08
C ALA A 302 -26.27 7.05 -1.34
N GLY A 303 -27.61 7.08 -1.42
CA GLY A 303 -28.38 7.32 -2.66
C GLY A 303 -28.81 6.05 -3.41
N PHE A 304 -28.35 4.87 -3.01
CA PHE A 304 -28.65 3.61 -3.71
C PHE A 304 -29.88 2.86 -3.19
N GLN A 305 -30.40 3.22 -2.01
CA GLN A 305 -31.55 2.53 -1.41
C GLN A 305 -32.81 2.72 -2.26
N GLY A 306 -33.53 1.63 -2.55
CA GLY A 306 -34.73 1.64 -3.40
C GLY A 306 -34.46 1.58 -4.91
N MET A 307 -33.20 1.67 -5.35
CA MET A 307 -32.84 1.63 -6.78
C MET A 307 -33.00 0.25 -7.44
N GLY A 308 -33.14 -0.82 -6.65
CA GLY A 308 -33.32 -2.19 -7.17
C GLY A 308 -32.12 -2.70 -7.98
N LEU A 309 -30.90 -2.37 -7.55
CA LEU A 309 -29.66 -2.72 -8.28
C LEU A 309 -29.26 -4.21 -8.15
N GLY A 310 -30.06 -4.99 -7.41
CA GLY A 310 -29.69 -6.29 -6.84
C GLY A 310 -28.74 -6.11 -5.67
N GLU A 311 -28.54 -7.13 -4.85
CA GLU A 311 -27.51 -7.08 -3.81
C GLU A 311 -26.15 -6.78 -4.48
N ALA A 312 -25.40 -5.82 -3.91
CA ALA A 312 -23.95 -5.83 -4.13
C ALA A 312 -23.46 -7.20 -3.66
N GLU A 313 -22.47 -7.80 -4.33
CA GLU A 313 -21.95 -9.08 -3.87
C GLU A 313 -21.59 -8.95 -2.38
N GLU A 314 -22.32 -9.64 -1.50
CA GLU A 314 -21.92 -9.69 -0.10
C GLU A 314 -20.50 -10.23 -0.06
N LYS A 315 -19.62 -9.59 0.71
CA LYS A 315 -18.32 -10.19 0.99
C LYS A 315 -18.60 -11.50 1.69
N GLU A 316 -18.39 -12.60 0.98
CA GLU A 316 -18.58 -13.96 1.49
C GLU A 316 -17.73 -14.22 2.75
N GLU A 317 -16.67 -13.45 2.92
CA GLU A 317 -15.70 -13.55 3.99
C GLU A 317 -15.57 -12.22 4.75
N PRO A 318 -15.49 -12.27 6.10
CA PRO A 318 -15.33 -11.07 6.92
C PRO A 318 -13.91 -10.48 6.79
N TYR A 319 -13.77 -9.18 7.03
CA TYR A 319 -12.49 -8.46 6.96
C TYR A 319 -11.61 -8.70 8.21
N ILE A 320 -11.23 -9.97 8.44
CA ILE A 320 -10.49 -10.42 9.65
C ILE A 320 -9.14 -11.06 9.35
N PHE A 321 -8.83 -11.31 8.09
CA PHE A 321 -7.62 -12.03 7.66
C PHE A 321 -6.39 -11.12 7.68
N HIS A 322 -5.93 -10.81 8.90
CA HIS A 322 -4.82 -9.91 9.15
C HIS A 322 -3.76 -10.59 10.03
N PHE A 323 -2.50 -10.49 9.63
CA PHE A 323 -1.41 -10.57 10.60
C PHE A 323 -1.26 -9.24 11.33
N PRO A 324 -0.65 -9.20 12.53
CA PRO A 324 -0.38 -7.95 13.23
C PRO A 324 0.49 -6.94 12.46
N ASP A 325 1.31 -7.39 11.52
CA ASP A 325 2.11 -6.55 10.62
C ASP A 325 1.58 -6.52 9.18
N GLY A 326 0.30 -6.90 8.99
CA GLY A 326 -0.31 -7.13 7.70
C GLY A 326 0.41 -8.17 6.85
N ASN A 327 0.42 -8.01 5.53
CA ASN A 327 1.02 -9.02 4.65
C ASN A 327 2.56 -9.05 4.67
N ALA A 328 3.22 -8.24 5.52
CA ALA A 328 4.65 -8.37 5.75
C ALA A 328 5.02 -9.76 6.27
N SER A 329 4.15 -10.41 7.05
CA SER A 329 4.33 -11.81 7.46
C SER A 329 4.38 -12.78 6.28
N ILE A 330 3.63 -12.55 5.18
CA ILE A 330 3.74 -13.37 3.96
C ILE A 330 5.12 -13.21 3.32
N ALA A 331 5.61 -11.97 3.19
CA ALA A 331 6.94 -11.70 2.66
C ALA A 331 8.04 -12.33 3.53
N ARG A 332 7.90 -12.26 4.86
CA ARG A 332 8.82 -12.86 5.82
C ARG A 332 8.81 -14.39 5.74
N LEU A 333 7.66 -15.02 5.60
CA LEU A 333 7.56 -16.48 5.40
C LEU A 333 8.19 -16.91 4.06
N LEU A 334 8.03 -16.12 2.99
CA LEU A 334 8.74 -16.35 1.73
C LEU A 334 10.25 -16.24 1.90
N VAL A 335 10.74 -15.18 2.55
CA VAL A 335 12.18 -15.00 2.82
C VAL A 335 12.72 -16.15 3.67
N ARG A 336 12.00 -16.57 4.73
CA ARG A 336 12.37 -17.74 5.54
C ARG A 336 12.44 -19.01 4.69
N SER A 337 11.46 -19.21 3.81
CA SER A 337 11.47 -20.37 2.92
C SER A 337 12.68 -20.35 2.00
N LEU A 338 13.02 -19.20 1.42
CA LEU A 338 14.11 -19.02 0.47
C LEU A 338 15.51 -19.07 1.12
N ILE A 339 15.63 -18.44 2.30
CA ILE A 339 16.86 -18.25 3.07
C ILE A 339 16.56 -18.57 4.55
N PRO A 340 16.53 -19.85 4.95
CA PRO A 340 16.12 -20.25 6.32
C PRO A 340 16.90 -19.57 7.45
N GLY A 341 18.17 -19.27 7.23
CA GLY A 341 19.01 -18.57 8.22
C GLY A 341 18.65 -17.10 8.44
N ALA A 342 17.80 -16.49 7.60
CA ALA A 342 17.44 -15.09 7.71
C ALA A 342 16.34 -14.81 8.76
N ILE A 343 15.41 -15.74 9.00
CA ILE A 343 14.32 -15.54 9.96
C ILE A 343 14.08 -16.85 10.74
N PRO A 344 14.36 -16.91 12.05
CA PRO A 344 14.21 -18.13 12.84
C PRO A 344 12.73 -18.52 13.00
N GLY A 345 12.47 -19.79 13.32
CA GLY A 345 11.11 -20.34 13.48
C GLY A 345 10.63 -21.14 12.26
N ASN A 346 9.41 -21.63 12.31
CA ASN A 346 8.82 -22.51 11.31
C ASN A 346 7.29 -22.39 11.16
N SER A 347 6.64 -21.44 11.83
CA SER A 347 5.18 -21.27 11.84
C SER A 347 4.73 -19.86 11.42
N MET A 348 3.44 -19.72 11.11
CA MET A 348 2.82 -18.40 10.88
C MET A 348 2.71 -17.58 12.18
N GLU A 349 2.77 -18.21 13.35
CA GLU A 349 2.76 -17.55 14.66
C GLU A 349 4.13 -16.94 14.99
N ASP A 350 5.18 -17.75 14.93
CA ASP A 350 6.52 -17.31 15.34
C ASP A 350 7.11 -16.26 14.40
N VAL A 351 6.67 -16.22 13.13
CA VAL A 351 7.18 -15.25 12.15
C VAL A 351 6.80 -13.83 12.53
N VAL A 352 5.73 -13.64 13.29
CA VAL A 352 5.25 -12.34 13.74
C VAL A 352 6.26 -11.67 14.67
N THR A 353 6.86 -12.41 15.61
CA THR A 353 7.81 -11.85 16.60
C THR A 353 9.27 -12.16 16.31
N ALA A 354 9.56 -13.08 15.38
CA ALA A 354 10.92 -13.39 14.96
C ALA A 354 11.69 -12.14 14.49
N LYS A 355 12.95 -11.99 14.87
CA LYS A 355 13.79 -10.90 14.35
C LYS A 355 14.49 -11.36 13.07
N ALA A 356 14.32 -10.62 11.97
CA ALA A 356 15.03 -10.89 10.73
C ALA A 356 16.52 -10.52 10.85
N ASN A 357 17.40 -11.39 10.35
CA ASN A 357 18.83 -11.19 10.26
C ASN A 357 19.21 -10.79 8.82
N TYR A 358 19.23 -9.48 8.56
CA TYR A 358 19.49 -8.92 7.23
C TYR A 358 20.87 -9.27 6.69
N ALA A 359 21.87 -9.49 7.56
CA ALA A 359 23.21 -9.88 7.15
C ALA A 359 23.27 -11.26 6.46
N ARG A 360 22.20 -12.06 6.57
CA ARG A 360 22.09 -13.39 5.94
C ARG A 360 21.50 -13.35 4.53
N LEU A 361 20.98 -12.19 4.07
CA LEU A 361 20.23 -12.08 2.83
C LEU A 361 21.11 -12.22 1.57
N ASP A 362 22.35 -11.69 1.59
CA ASP A 362 23.27 -11.70 0.44
C ASP A 362 24.61 -12.37 0.81
N GLU A 363 24.55 -13.62 1.28
CA GLU A 363 25.74 -14.41 1.58
C GLU A 363 26.27 -15.15 0.36
N GLU A 364 27.59 -15.11 0.14
CA GLU A 364 28.21 -15.70 -1.05
C GLU A 364 27.92 -17.20 -1.24
N LYS A 365 27.80 -17.94 -0.13
CA LYS A 365 27.55 -19.38 -0.18
C LYS A 365 26.07 -19.75 -0.36
N SER A 366 25.17 -18.78 -0.31
CA SER A 366 23.74 -19.00 -0.48
C SER A 366 23.37 -19.16 -1.95
N ALA A 367 22.57 -20.19 -2.25
CA ALA A 367 22.04 -20.40 -3.60
C ALA A 367 21.04 -19.30 -3.97
N ILE A 368 20.26 -18.81 -3.01
CA ILE A 368 19.34 -17.70 -3.18
C ILE A 368 19.85 -16.50 -2.38
N ARG A 369 19.90 -15.34 -3.02
CA ARG A 369 20.34 -14.09 -2.40
C ARG A 369 19.33 -12.98 -2.64
N ILE A 370 19.12 -12.16 -1.63
CA ILE A 370 18.33 -10.92 -1.69
C ILE A 370 19.29 -9.78 -1.43
N ARG A 371 19.53 -8.97 -2.46
CA ARG A 371 20.45 -7.85 -2.46
C ARG A 371 19.66 -6.55 -2.44
N LEU A 372 19.59 -5.97 -1.25
CA LEU A 372 18.88 -4.71 -0.98
C LEU A 372 19.73 -3.50 -1.40
N ASN A 373 19.14 -2.30 -1.36
CA ASN A 373 19.79 -1.05 -1.76
C ASN A 373 20.45 -1.11 -3.16
N SER A 374 19.83 -1.86 -4.07
CA SER A 374 20.35 -2.19 -5.39
C SER A 374 19.31 -1.92 -6.47
N THR A 375 19.47 -0.78 -7.15
CA THR A 375 18.51 -0.35 -8.17
C THR A 375 18.90 -0.91 -9.53
N ALA A 376 18.12 -1.82 -10.09
CA ALA A 376 18.31 -2.25 -11.48
C ALA A 376 18.07 -1.08 -12.43
N VAL A 377 18.92 -0.95 -13.44
CA VAL A 377 18.88 0.14 -14.44
C VAL A 377 18.91 -0.35 -15.87
N LYS A 378 19.23 -1.63 -16.10
CA LYS A 378 19.18 -2.27 -17.42
C LYS A 378 19.03 -3.78 -17.30
N ALA A 379 18.22 -4.38 -18.17
CA ALA A 379 18.21 -5.82 -18.42
C ALA A 379 18.23 -6.04 -19.94
N ALA A 380 19.25 -6.75 -20.44
CA ALA A 380 19.47 -6.95 -21.87
C ALA A 380 19.92 -8.38 -22.17
N HIS A 381 19.53 -8.92 -23.32
CA HIS A 381 19.98 -10.23 -23.78
C HIS A 381 21.46 -10.18 -24.20
N GLN A 382 22.20 -11.26 -23.98
CA GLN A 382 23.54 -11.41 -24.53
C GLN A 382 23.44 -11.93 -25.99
N GLY A 383 23.21 -11.01 -26.93
CA GLY A 383 23.01 -11.31 -28.34
C GLY A 383 21.57 -11.05 -28.80
N ASN A 384 21.13 -11.72 -29.87
CA ASN A 384 19.76 -11.58 -30.38
C ASN A 384 18.75 -12.12 -29.34
N PRO A 385 17.72 -11.36 -28.94
CA PRO A 385 16.71 -11.78 -27.97
C PRO A 385 16.03 -13.13 -28.24
N GLU A 386 15.89 -13.52 -29.51
CA GLU A 386 15.24 -14.78 -29.92
C GLU A 386 16.11 -16.02 -29.71
N SER A 387 17.44 -15.88 -29.74
CA SER A 387 18.39 -17.00 -29.67
C SER A 387 19.38 -16.90 -28.51
N ALA A 388 19.39 -15.77 -27.79
CA ALA A 388 20.25 -15.57 -26.63
C ALA A 388 20.04 -16.68 -25.61
N THR A 389 21.12 -17.08 -24.94
CA THR A 389 21.10 -18.08 -23.86
C THR A 389 21.21 -17.44 -22.47
N GLN A 390 21.52 -16.15 -22.40
CA GLN A 390 21.72 -15.40 -21.18
C GLN A 390 21.18 -13.97 -21.31
N VAL A 391 20.93 -13.37 -20.15
CA VAL A 391 20.66 -11.95 -19.97
C VAL A 391 21.70 -11.34 -19.03
N GLU A 392 22.05 -10.09 -19.26
CA GLU A 392 22.84 -9.28 -18.34
C GLU A 392 21.93 -8.27 -17.65
N VAL A 393 21.99 -8.23 -16.32
CA VAL A 393 21.27 -7.24 -15.51
C VAL A 393 22.29 -6.29 -14.89
N THR A 394 22.12 -5.01 -15.17
CA THR A 394 22.95 -3.92 -14.62
C THR A 394 22.18 -3.21 -13.53
N TYR A 395 22.85 -2.91 -12.41
CA TYR A 395 22.25 -2.26 -11.25
C TYR A 395 23.25 -1.33 -10.57
N VAL A 396 22.73 -0.37 -9.82
CA VAL A 396 23.53 0.53 -8.98
C VAL A 396 23.46 0.08 -7.53
N ARG A 397 24.61 -0.08 -6.89
CA ARG A 397 24.75 -0.36 -5.45
C ARG A 397 25.90 0.44 -4.86
N GLY A 398 25.65 1.16 -3.76
CA GLY A 398 26.65 2.04 -3.15
C GLY A 398 27.22 3.08 -4.12
N GLY A 399 26.37 3.64 -4.99
CA GLY A 399 26.75 4.60 -6.02
C GLY A 399 27.55 4.02 -7.21
N LYS A 400 27.86 2.72 -7.21
CA LYS A 400 28.64 2.06 -8.27
C LYS A 400 27.76 1.22 -9.18
N LEU A 401 28.06 1.26 -10.48
CA LEU A 401 27.39 0.45 -11.49
C LEU A 401 27.99 -0.97 -11.52
N LYS A 402 27.15 -1.98 -11.38
CA LYS A 402 27.51 -3.40 -11.35
C LYS A 402 26.70 -4.18 -12.38
N SER A 403 27.23 -5.27 -12.90
CA SER A 403 26.46 -6.21 -13.74
C SER A 403 26.61 -7.67 -13.30
N VAL A 404 25.55 -8.44 -13.52
CA VAL A 404 25.46 -9.89 -13.29
C VAL A 404 24.89 -10.57 -14.52
N LYS A 405 25.28 -11.83 -14.76
CA LYS A 405 24.69 -12.65 -15.82
C LYS A 405 23.64 -13.59 -15.25
N ALA A 406 22.60 -13.88 -16.02
CA ALA A 406 21.61 -14.88 -15.66
C ALA A 406 21.10 -15.68 -16.85
N GLY A 407 20.61 -16.90 -16.60
CA GLY A 407 19.88 -17.68 -17.59
C GLY A 407 18.55 -17.03 -17.97
N ASN A 408 17.85 -16.43 -17.01
CA ASN A 408 16.59 -15.72 -17.21
C ASN A 408 16.48 -14.50 -16.28
N CYS A 409 15.60 -13.55 -16.61
CA CYS A 409 15.25 -12.41 -15.77
C CYS A 409 13.74 -12.28 -15.59
N ILE A 410 13.29 -12.04 -14.35
CA ILE A 410 11.92 -11.66 -14.06
C ILE A 410 11.90 -10.23 -13.50
N LEU A 411 11.23 -9.32 -14.19
CA LEU A 411 10.98 -7.96 -13.76
C LEU A 411 9.72 -7.91 -12.90
N ALA A 412 9.88 -8.04 -11.58
CA ALA A 412 8.82 -7.92 -10.57
C ALA A 412 8.67 -6.47 -10.03
N CYS A 413 9.32 -5.51 -10.68
CA CYS A 413 9.23 -4.07 -10.41
C CYS A 413 8.02 -3.41 -11.13
N TYR A 414 7.71 -2.15 -10.82
CA TYR A 414 6.57 -1.44 -11.41
C TYR A 414 6.62 -1.44 -12.95
N ASN A 415 5.50 -1.72 -13.62
CA ASN A 415 5.49 -1.85 -15.09
C ASN A 415 5.96 -0.58 -15.80
N GLY A 416 5.66 0.58 -15.25
CA GLY A 416 6.06 1.87 -15.82
C GLY A 416 7.57 2.11 -15.90
N VAL A 417 8.40 1.35 -15.16
CA VAL A 417 9.87 1.47 -15.27
C VAL A 417 10.47 0.53 -16.31
N VAL A 418 9.76 -0.55 -16.67
CA VAL A 418 10.26 -1.61 -17.56
C VAL A 418 10.72 -1.08 -18.93
N PRO A 419 10.03 -0.13 -19.60
CA PRO A 419 10.49 0.44 -20.87
C PRO A 419 11.88 1.09 -20.81
N TYR A 420 12.29 1.57 -19.64
CA TYR A 420 13.62 2.16 -19.43
C TYR A 420 14.68 1.09 -19.10
N LEU A 421 14.27 0.00 -18.42
CA LEU A 421 15.16 -1.13 -18.14
C LEU A 421 15.46 -1.97 -19.39
N VAL A 422 14.48 -2.11 -20.29
CA VAL A 422 14.53 -2.93 -21.50
C VAL A 422 14.17 -2.09 -22.73
N PRO A 423 15.08 -1.22 -23.19
CA PRO A 423 14.81 -0.33 -24.32
C PRO A 423 14.57 -1.07 -25.65
N GLU A 424 14.90 -2.36 -25.72
CA GLU A 424 14.69 -3.22 -26.90
C GLU A 424 13.24 -3.67 -27.10
N LEU A 425 12.34 -3.42 -26.13
CA LEU A 425 10.92 -3.74 -26.28
C LEU A 425 10.28 -2.98 -27.45
N SER A 426 9.29 -3.59 -28.10
CA SER A 426 8.48 -2.93 -29.12
C SER A 426 7.73 -1.71 -28.55
N ASP A 427 7.51 -0.68 -29.38
CA ASP A 427 6.82 0.53 -28.95
C ASP A 427 5.41 0.23 -28.44
N LYS A 428 4.70 -0.71 -29.08
CA LYS A 428 3.38 -1.18 -28.63
C LYS A 428 3.41 -1.74 -27.21
N GLN A 429 4.46 -2.49 -26.86
CA GLN A 429 4.61 -3.02 -25.51
C GLN A 429 4.98 -1.93 -24.50
N LYS A 430 5.86 -1.00 -24.89
CA LYS A 430 6.25 0.14 -24.06
C LYS A 430 5.06 1.05 -23.75
N GLU A 431 4.23 1.37 -24.74
CA GLU A 431 3.01 2.17 -24.56
C GLU A 431 2.04 1.48 -23.60
N ALA A 432 1.83 0.17 -23.76
CA ALA A 432 0.97 -0.62 -22.91
C ALA A 432 1.47 -0.69 -21.45
N LEU A 433 2.78 -0.75 -21.24
CA LEU A 433 3.41 -0.71 -19.91
C LEU A 433 3.28 0.66 -19.23
N HIS A 434 3.30 1.75 -19.99
CA HIS A 434 3.08 3.11 -19.47
C HIS A 434 1.60 3.46 -19.23
N TYR A 435 0.67 2.66 -19.76
CA TYR A 435 -0.76 2.94 -19.65
C TYR A 435 -1.25 3.02 -18.20
N GLY A 436 -0.80 2.05 -17.38
CA GLY A 436 -1.19 1.92 -15.98
C GLY A 436 -0.49 2.96 -15.11
N VAL A 437 -1.20 4.02 -14.72
CA VAL A 437 -0.70 5.01 -13.77
C VAL A 437 -1.02 4.54 -12.36
N LYS A 438 -0.01 4.07 -11.62
CA LYS A 438 -0.20 3.63 -10.22
C LYS A 438 -0.73 4.76 -9.34
N ALA A 439 -1.67 4.40 -8.47
CA ALA A 439 -2.30 5.32 -7.54
C ALA A 439 -1.34 5.72 -6.41
N PRO A 440 -1.23 7.02 -6.06
CA PRO A 440 -0.51 7.45 -4.87
C PRO A 440 -1.33 7.19 -3.60
N LEU A 441 -0.68 6.71 -2.54
CA LEU A 441 -1.31 6.39 -1.27
C LEU A 441 -0.37 6.67 -0.10
N VAL A 442 -0.91 7.09 1.04
CA VAL A 442 -0.13 7.32 2.27
C VAL A 442 -0.78 6.64 3.45
N TYR A 443 -0.05 5.68 4.04
CA TYR A 443 -0.43 4.99 5.26
C TYR A 443 0.48 5.48 6.39
N THR A 444 -0.11 6.25 7.30
CA THR A 444 0.60 6.83 8.45
C THR A 444 0.27 6.03 9.70
N HIS A 445 1.31 5.61 10.40
CA HIS A 445 1.20 4.90 11.68
C HIS A 445 1.75 5.78 12.80
N VAL A 446 0.90 6.06 13.78
CA VAL A 446 1.25 6.88 14.94
C VAL A 446 1.19 6.02 16.19
N ALA A 447 2.35 5.70 16.76
CA ALA A 447 2.40 5.01 18.04
C ALA A 447 2.04 6.01 19.15
N ILE A 448 0.99 5.72 19.91
CA ILE A 448 0.53 6.51 21.05
C ILE A 448 0.72 5.73 22.34
N ARG A 449 0.99 6.44 23.44
CA ARG A 449 1.25 5.84 24.77
C ARG A 449 0.01 5.20 25.38
N ASN A 450 -1.18 5.66 25.01
CA ASN A 450 -2.46 5.14 25.47
C ASN A 450 -3.57 5.60 24.51
N TRP A 451 -4.70 4.90 24.47
CA TRP A 451 -5.86 5.25 23.64
C TRP A 451 -7.08 5.71 24.46
N ASN A 452 -6.87 6.21 25.69
CA ASN A 452 -7.94 6.73 26.56
C ASN A 452 -8.83 7.78 25.88
N ALA A 453 -8.26 8.62 25.01
CA ALA A 453 -9.02 9.65 24.29
C ALA A 453 -10.12 9.04 23.40
N PHE A 454 -9.79 7.98 22.66
CA PHE A 454 -10.76 7.25 21.83
C PHE A 454 -11.85 6.60 22.68
N GLN A 455 -11.48 5.98 23.81
CA GLN A 455 -12.45 5.39 24.73
C GLN A 455 -13.42 6.44 25.30
N LYS A 456 -12.91 7.59 25.78
CA LYS A 456 -13.74 8.67 26.33
C LYS A 456 -14.72 9.25 25.30
N LEU A 457 -14.29 9.30 24.04
CA LEU A 457 -15.11 9.78 22.93
C LEU A 457 -16.06 8.69 22.39
N GLY A 458 -15.90 7.43 22.83
CA GLY A 458 -16.72 6.31 22.38
C GLY A 458 -16.49 5.93 20.91
N VAL A 459 -15.31 6.19 20.36
CA VAL A 459 -14.98 5.92 18.94
C VAL A 459 -13.76 5.04 18.78
N SER A 460 -13.76 4.21 17.74
CA SER A 460 -12.56 3.48 17.27
C SER A 460 -12.04 4.01 15.94
N ARG A 461 -12.87 4.77 15.21
CA ARG A 461 -12.58 5.32 13.89
C ARG A 461 -13.25 6.69 13.70
N ILE A 462 -12.56 7.58 12.99
CA ILE A 462 -13.00 8.95 12.72
C ILE A 462 -12.77 9.26 11.24
N VAL A 463 -13.86 9.48 10.49
CA VAL A 463 -13.83 9.98 9.10
C VAL A 463 -13.65 11.49 9.15
N SER A 464 -12.80 12.06 8.29
CA SER A 464 -12.44 13.48 8.32
C SER A 464 -12.41 14.09 6.91
N PRO A 465 -13.57 14.37 6.29
CA PRO A 465 -13.67 14.62 4.85
C PRO A 465 -12.97 15.88 4.33
N GLY A 466 -12.74 16.89 5.17
CA GLY A 466 -11.96 18.09 4.77
C GLY A 466 -10.54 18.12 5.34
N SER A 467 -10.13 17.10 6.11
CA SER A 467 -8.84 17.09 6.78
C SER A 467 -7.71 16.49 5.94
N TYR A 468 -6.47 16.69 6.38
CA TYR A 468 -5.28 16.22 5.67
C TYR A 468 -5.19 14.68 5.57
N HIS A 469 -5.55 13.98 6.65
CA HIS A 469 -5.83 12.54 6.63
C HIS A 469 -7.35 12.33 6.66
N SER A 470 -7.89 11.58 5.70
CA SER A 470 -9.34 11.41 5.54
C SER A 470 -9.94 10.40 6.51
N LEU A 471 -9.11 9.57 7.15
CA LEU A 471 -9.53 8.56 8.14
C LEU A 471 -8.45 8.39 9.20
N THR A 472 -8.88 8.26 10.45
CA THR A 472 -8.04 7.92 11.60
C THR A 472 -8.71 6.81 12.39
N MET A 473 -8.01 5.71 12.71
CA MET A 473 -8.56 4.62 13.51
C MET A 473 -7.52 3.99 14.44
N LEU A 474 -8.00 3.30 15.47
CA LEU A 474 -7.21 2.36 16.26
C LEU A 474 -6.83 1.15 15.39
N ASP A 475 -5.64 0.60 15.61
CA ASP A 475 -5.13 -0.54 14.85
C ASP A 475 -6.00 -1.80 14.97
N PHE A 476 -5.81 -2.75 14.05
CA PHE A 476 -6.53 -4.02 14.03
C PHE A 476 -6.17 -4.87 15.26
N PRO A 477 -7.16 -5.39 16.01
CA PRO A 477 -6.91 -6.12 17.25
C PRO A 477 -6.54 -7.59 16.99
N VAL A 478 -5.33 -7.82 16.50
CA VAL A 478 -4.84 -9.16 16.13
C VAL A 478 -3.84 -9.70 17.15
N SER A 479 -4.12 -10.87 17.73
CA SER A 479 -3.20 -11.62 18.57
C SER A 479 -2.82 -12.93 17.89
N LEU A 480 -1.53 -13.10 17.54
CA LEU A 480 -1.04 -14.32 16.90
C LEU A 480 0.33 -14.69 17.47
N GLY A 481 0.48 -15.96 17.88
CA GLY A 481 1.68 -16.42 18.60
C GLY A 481 1.92 -15.63 19.89
N ASP A 482 3.17 -15.20 20.06
CA ASP A 482 3.60 -14.41 21.21
C ASP A 482 3.18 -12.93 21.13
N TYR A 483 2.75 -12.45 19.96
CA TYR A 483 2.24 -11.08 19.83
C TYR A 483 0.81 -10.97 20.36
N LYS A 484 0.55 -9.93 21.15
CA LYS A 484 -0.76 -9.61 21.70
C LYS A 484 -1.09 -8.14 21.39
N PHE A 485 -2.26 -7.89 20.82
CA PHE A 485 -2.76 -6.53 20.65
C PHE A 485 -3.05 -5.85 21.99
N ALA A 486 -3.14 -4.52 21.98
CA ALA A 486 -3.46 -3.72 23.16
C ALA A 486 -4.95 -3.84 23.55
N LYS A 487 -5.23 -4.32 24.76
CA LYS A 487 -6.57 -4.65 25.26
C LYS A 487 -7.22 -3.55 26.08
N SER A 488 -6.42 -2.74 26.79
CA SER A 488 -6.95 -1.68 27.65
C SER A 488 -6.56 -0.29 27.15
N PRO A 489 -7.39 0.74 27.38
CA PRO A 489 -7.14 2.12 26.96
C PRO A 489 -5.86 2.73 27.51
N GLN A 490 -5.30 2.18 28.57
CA GLN A 490 -4.04 2.64 29.19
C GLN A 490 -2.80 2.04 28.51
N GLN A 491 -2.96 1.02 27.68
CA GLN A 491 -1.86 0.41 26.93
C GLN A 491 -1.55 1.21 25.66
N PRO A 492 -0.28 1.22 25.23
CA PRO A 492 0.11 1.86 23.99
C PRO A 492 -0.51 1.14 22.78
N MET A 493 -0.77 1.91 21.72
CA MET A 493 -1.51 1.48 20.53
C MET A 493 -0.92 2.18 19.31
N VAL A 494 -1.12 1.62 18.12
CA VAL A 494 -0.85 2.32 16.85
C VAL A 494 -2.15 2.91 16.32
N LEU A 495 -2.11 4.14 15.83
CA LEU A 495 -3.18 4.70 15.02
C LEU A 495 -2.86 4.50 13.55
N PHE A 496 -3.83 4.01 12.78
CA PHE A 496 -3.80 4.06 11.32
C PHE A 496 -4.44 5.36 10.86
N MET A 497 -3.69 6.16 10.10
CA MET A 497 -4.19 7.37 9.45
C MET A 497 -3.97 7.28 7.94
N LEU A 498 -5.07 7.41 7.19
CA LEU A 498 -5.11 7.32 5.73
C LEU A 498 -5.04 8.70 5.10
N ARG A 499 -4.19 8.85 4.08
CA ARG A 499 -4.25 10.00 3.17
C ARG A 499 -4.08 9.55 1.73
N THR A 500 -4.84 10.20 0.86
CA THR A 500 -4.81 10.00 -0.59
C THR A 500 -4.52 11.34 -1.28
N PRO A 501 -3.28 11.55 -1.75
CA PRO A 501 -2.94 12.70 -2.58
C PRO A 501 -3.64 12.59 -3.94
N CYS A 502 -4.53 13.51 -4.25
CA CYS A 502 -5.23 13.57 -5.55
C CYS A 502 -5.51 15.04 -5.92
N ARG A 503 -6.07 15.27 -7.10
CA ARG A 503 -6.44 16.62 -7.58
C ARG A 503 -7.84 16.57 -8.20
N PRO A 504 -8.90 16.71 -7.38
CA PRO A 504 -10.28 16.69 -7.86
C PRO A 504 -10.51 17.62 -9.06
N GLY A 505 -11.37 17.20 -9.99
CA GLY A 505 -11.69 17.91 -11.23
C GLY A 505 -10.88 17.48 -12.46
N LEU A 506 -9.95 16.54 -12.32
CA LEU A 506 -9.23 15.93 -13.45
C LEU A 506 -9.65 14.46 -13.66
N PRO A 507 -9.42 13.87 -14.85
CA PRO A 507 -9.54 12.43 -15.03
C PRO A 507 -8.66 11.64 -14.04
N ARG A 508 -9.08 10.45 -13.64
CA ARG A 508 -8.46 9.67 -12.55
C ARG A 508 -6.94 9.50 -12.69
N ARG A 509 -6.44 9.16 -13.88
CA ARG A 509 -4.99 9.02 -14.14
C ARG A 509 -4.22 10.32 -13.93
N ASP A 510 -4.81 11.46 -14.25
CA ASP A 510 -4.18 12.76 -14.08
C ASP A 510 -4.23 13.21 -12.62
N GLN A 511 -5.27 12.85 -11.87
CA GLN A 511 -5.29 13.01 -10.41
C GLN A 511 -4.14 12.22 -9.76
N TYR A 512 -3.93 10.96 -10.17
CA TYR A 512 -2.81 10.16 -9.66
C TYR A 512 -1.45 10.78 -9.97
N ARG A 513 -1.25 11.32 -11.18
CA ARG A 513 0.00 12.01 -11.54
C ARG A 513 0.22 13.26 -10.69
N ALA A 514 -0.81 14.07 -10.51
CA ALA A 514 -0.75 15.28 -9.69
C ALA A 514 -0.48 14.94 -8.21
N GLY A 515 -1.20 13.95 -7.66
CA GLY A 515 -1.01 13.47 -6.31
C GLY A 515 0.37 12.88 -6.07
N ARG A 516 0.91 12.12 -7.04
CA ARG A 516 2.29 11.62 -7.00
C ARG A 516 3.31 12.76 -6.92
N TYR A 517 3.14 13.79 -7.73
CA TYR A 517 4.05 14.93 -7.74
C TYR A 517 4.05 15.66 -6.40
N GLU A 518 2.86 15.93 -5.85
CA GLU A 518 2.72 16.54 -4.52
C GLU A 518 3.36 15.65 -3.45
N LEU A 519 3.04 14.36 -3.44
CA LEU A 519 3.52 13.40 -2.45
C LEU A 519 5.05 13.24 -2.44
N LEU A 520 5.70 13.25 -3.62
CA LEU A 520 7.16 13.19 -3.71
C LEU A 520 7.84 14.48 -3.24
N GLY A 521 7.16 15.63 -3.37
CA GLY A 521 7.63 16.93 -2.88
C GLY A 521 7.37 17.21 -1.40
N THR A 522 6.50 16.43 -0.75
CA THR A 522 6.11 16.63 0.66
C THR A 522 7.10 15.99 1.63
N SER A 523 7.63 16.80 2.55
CA SER A 523 8.59 16.37 3.58
C SER A 523 7.93 15.69 4.79
N PHE A 524 8.72 14.96 5.57
CA PHE A 524 8.26 14.36 6.82
C PHE A 524 7.67 15.40 7.79
N GLU A 525 8.33 16.54 7.94
CA GLU A 525 7.94 17.60 8.88
C GLU A 525 6.57 18.19 8.55
N THR A 526 6.23 18.21 7.25
CA THR A 526 4.89 18.60 6.79
C THR A 526 3.86 17.57 7.24
N PHE A 527 4.14 16.28 7.06
CA PHE A 527 3.26 15.22 7.57
C PHE A 527 3.14 15.28 9.09
N GLU A 528 4.24 15.32 9.82
CA GLU A 528 4.27 15.34 11.29
C GLU A 528 3.45 16.51 11.84
N ARG A 529 3.60 17.72 11.27
CA ARG A 529 2.82 18.88 11.68
C ARG A 529 1.32 18.66 11.49
N ASN A 530 0.90 18.18 10.32
CA ASN A 530 -0.51 17.94 10.03
C ASN A 530 -1.09 16.82 10.92
N ILE A 531 -0.33 15.76 11.17
CA ILE A 531 -0.72 14.66 12.08
C ILE A 531 -0.96 15.20 13.48
N ARG A 532 0.00 15.96 14.03
CA ARG A 532 -0.08 16.51 15.38
C ARG A 532 -1.23 17.51 15.51
N ASP A 533 -1.42 18.39 14.52
CA ASP A 533 -2.53 19.36 14.50
C ASP A 533 -3.89 18.65 14.42
N GLN A 534 -4.06 17.73 13.47
CA GLN A 534 -5.33 17.03 13.27
C GLN A 534 -5.70 16.18 14.50
N LEU A 535 -4.76 15.40 15.06
CA LEU A 535 -5.01 14.62 16.28
C LEU A 535 -5.33 15.53 17.48
N GLN A 536 -4.67 16.68 17.62
CA GLN A 536 -4.99 17.63 18.67
C GLN A 536 -6.41 18.19 18.54
N ARG A 537 -6.84 18.53 17.33
CA ARG A 537 -8.18 19.08 17.06
C ARG A 537 -9.28 18.06 17.26
N MET A 538 -9.03 16.79 16.90
CA MET A 538 -9.99 15.70 17.10
C MET A 538 -10.09 15.24 18.56
N LEU A 539 -8.94 15.06 19.23
CA LEU A 539 -8.87 14.31 20.48
C LEU A 539 -8.56 15.17 21.72
N GLY A 540 -8.25 16.46 21.53
CA GLY A 540 -7.81 17.36 22.59
C GLY A 540 -8.83 17.54 23.72
N SER A 541 -10.12 17.62 23.39
CA SER A 541 -11.21 17.72 24.36
C SER A 541 -11.33 16.49 25.27
N ALA A 542 -10.82 15.34 24.84
CA ALA A 542 -10.74 14.11 25.64
C ALA A 542 -9.43 13.98 26.45
N GLY A 543 -8.57 15.01 26.36
CA GLY A 543 -7.31 15.11 27.08
C GLY A 543 -6.08 14.64 26.32
N PHE A 544 -6.19 14.35 25.00
CA PHE A 544 -5.03 14.03 24.17
C PHE A 544 -4.12 15.25 24.00
N ASP A 545 -2.82 15.04 24.16
CA ASP A 545 -1.77 16.02 23.91
C ASP A 545 -0.74 15.39 22.97
N PRO A 546 -0.57 15.87 21.72
CA PRO A 546 0.35 15.25 20.77
C PRO A 546 1.81 15.28 21.22
N ALA A 547 2.22 16.25 22.05
CA ALA A 547 3.59 16.32 22.54
C ALA A 547 3.85 15.25 23.62
N ARG A 548 2.85 14.98 24.47
CA ARG A 548 2.93 13.97 25.53
C ARG A 548 2.60 12.57 25.05
N ASP A 549 1.60 12.40 24.19
CA ASP A 549 0.97 11.11 23.95
C ASP A 549 1.52 10.39 22.71
N ILE A 550 2.07 11.12 21.72
CA ILE A 550 2.72 10.50 20.56
C ILE A 550 4.13 10.02 20.96
N ALA A 551 4.40 8.74 20.72
CA ALA A 551 5.68 8.10 20.97
C ALA A 551 6.53 7.92 19.70
N GLY A 552 5.90 7.82 18.53
CA GLY A 552 6.59 7.70 17.25
C GLY A 552 5.64 7.84 16.07
N ILE A 553 6.17 8.25 14.92
CA ILE A 553 5.41 8.43 13.68
C ILE A 553 6.19 7.77 12.54
N THR A 554 5.51 6.94 11.77
CA THR A 554 6.00 6.40 10.50
C THR A 554 5.01 6.75 9.40
N VAL A 555 5.49 7.46 8.37
CA VAL A 555 4.70 7.82 7.19
C VAL A 555 5.14 6.94 6.04
N ASN A 556 4.33 5.95 5.66
CA ASN A 556 4.60 5.12 4.49
C ASN A 556 4.03 5.82 3.26
N ARG A 557 4.93 6.47 2.52
CA ARG A 557 4.62 7.13 1.25
C ARG A 557 4.71 6.14 0.12
N TRP A 558 3.61 5.93 -0.59
CA TRP A 558 3.58 5.14 -1.81
C TRP A 558 3.21 6.05 -2.98
N ALA A 559 4.21 6.70 -3.58
CA ALA A 559 4.05 7.49 -4.81
C ALA A 559 3.58 6.63 -6.00
N HIS A 560 3.81 5.33 -5.88
CA HIS A 560 3.43 4.27 -6.80
C HIS A 560 2.78 3.12 -6.02
N GLY A 561 1.64 3.39 -5.38
CA GLY A 561 0.93 2.43 -4.53
C GLY A 561 0.17 1.38 -5.32
N TYR A 562 -1.15 1.51 -5.42
CA TYR A 562 -1.98 0.50 -6.07
C TYR A 562 -1.73 0.39 -7.58
N ALA A 563 -1.88 -0.84 -8.09
CA ALA A 563 -1.93 -1.08 -9.53
C ALA A 563 -3.11 -0.31 -10.12
N TYR A 564 -2.96 0.16 -11.37
CA TYR A 564 -4.06 0.82 -12.05
C TYR A 564 -5.10 -0.20 -12.49
N GLU A 565 -6.27 -0.18 -11.85
CA GLU A 565 -7.43 -0.98 -12.25
C GLU A 565 -8.30 -0.10 -13.15
N ALA A 566 -8.56 -0.51 -14.39
CA ALA A 566 -9.34 0.30 -15.34
C ALA A 566 -10.72 0.64 -14.78
N ASP A 567 -11.19 1.86 -15.04
CA ASP A 567 -12.52 2.30 -14.62
C ASP A 567 -13.40 2.62 -15.81
N THR A 568 -14.71 2.49 -15.61
CA THR A 568 -15.73 2.67 -16.65
C THR A 568 -16.02 4.13 -16.99
N LEU A 569 -15.49 5.12 -16.25
CA LEU A 569 -15.67 6.54 -16.58
C LEU A 569 -14.65 7.01 -17.62
N PHE A 570 -13.41 6.57 -17.50
CA PHE A 570 -12.29 7.13 -18.27
C PHE A 570 -11.57 6.11 -19.16
N ASP A 571 -11.78 4.81 -18.96
CA ASP A 571 -11.17 3.77 -19.78
C ASP A 571 -12.19 3.12 -20.72
N PRO A 572 -11.79 2.81 -21.96
CA PRO A 572 -12.63 2.05 -22.87
C PRO A 572 -12.73 0.59 -22.41
N ASP A 573 -13.90 -0.02 -22.63
CA ASP A 573 -14.07 -1.46 -22.50
C ASP A 573 -13.20 -2.17 -23.55
N LYS A 574 -12.28 -3.02 -23.09
CA LYS A 574 -11.36 -3.77 -23.96
C LYS A 574 -11.51 -5.26 -23.77
N LEU A 575 -11.46 -5.99 -24.88
CA LEU A 575 -11.31 -7.45 -24.89
C LEU A 575 -10.02 -7.84 -24.16
N GLU A 576 -9.99 -9.01 -23.53
CA GLU A 576 -8.89 -9.43 -22.67
C GLU A 576 -7.51 -9.32 -23.35
N GLY A 577 -7.37 -9.81 -24.59
CA GLY A 577 -6.12 -9.75 -25.36
C GLY A 577 -5.67 -8.34 -25.75
N GLU A 578 -6.56 -7.35 -25.67
CA GLU A 578 -6.30 -5.95 -26.00
C GLU A 578 -6.01 -5.08 -24.76
N ARG A 579 -6.15 -5.66 -23.57
CA ARG A 579 -5.88 -4.95 -22.31
C ARG A 579 -4.41 -4.54 -22.25
N PRO A 580 -4.09 -3.29 -21.86
CA PRO A 580 -2.70 -2.83 -21.75
C PRO A 580 -1.85 -3.70 -20.82
N SER A 581 -2.40 -4.22 -19.73
CA SER A 581 -1.69 -5.15 -18.86
C SER A 581 -1.28 -6.45 -19.57
N VAL A 582 -2.13 -6.99 -20.44
CA VAL A 582 -1.87 -8.22 -21.22
C VAL A 582 -0.85 -7.96 -22.33
N ILE A 583 -0.97 -6.85 -23.06
CA ILE A 583 0.01 -6.45 -24.09
C ILE A 583 1.37 -6.17 -23.44
N GLY A 584 1.37 -5.39 -22.36
CA GLY A 584 2.58 -4.94 -21.68
C GLY A 584 3.36 -6.08 -21.05
N ARG A 585 2.68 -7.05 -20.41
CA ARG A 585 3.33 -8.15 -19.67
C ARG A 585 3.90 -9.27 -20.52
N LYS A 586 3.74 -9.23 -21.85
CA LYS A 586 4.24 -10.27 -22.75
C LYS A 586 5.73 -10.54 -22.50
N GLN A 587 6.10 -11.81 -22.43
CA GLN A 587 7.49 -12.23 -22.35
C GLN A 587 8.30 -11.70 -23.55
N PHE A 588 9.53 -11.27 -23.29
CA PHE A 588 10.48 -10.85 -24.29
C PHE A 588 11.74 -11.73 -24.19
N GLY A 589 11.76 -12.83 -24.94
CA GLY A 589 12.78 -13.87 -24.84
C GLY A 589 12.95 -14.34 -23.39
N ARG A 590 14.17 -14.17 -22.85
CA ARG A 590 14.54 -14.53 -21.47
C ARG A 590 14.12 -13.53 -20.39
N ILE A 591 13.26 -12.56 -20.71
CA ILE A 591 12.77 -11.55 -19.78
C ILE A 591 11.24 -11.66 -19.66
N SER A 592 10.73 -11.95 -18.46
CA SER A 592 9.30 -11.90 -18.13
C SER A 592 9.00 -10.76 -17.16
N ILE A 593 7.75 -10.28 -17.14
CA ILE A 593 7.29 -9.16 -16.29
C ILE A 593 6.24 -9.71 -15.32
N ALA A 594 6.33 -9.43 -14.02
CA ALA A 594 5.58 -10.17 -12.99
C ALA A 594 4.92 -9.34 -11.88
N ASN A 595 5.05 -8.01 -11.87
CA ASN A 595 4.40 -7.19 -10.83
C ASN A 595 2.87 -7.34 -10.86
N SER A 596 2.15 -6.99 -9.79
CA SER A 596 0.68 -6.98 -9.78
C SER A 596 0.10 -6.01 -10.83
N ASP A 597 0.87 -5.01 -11.26
CA ASP A 597 0.58 -4.19 -12.45
C ASP A 597 0.32 -5.03 -13.72
N ALA A 598 1.00 -6.18 -13.87
CA ALA A 598 0.77 -7.10 -14.99
C ALA A 598 -0.59 -7.80 -14.89
N GLY A 599 -1.22 -7.83 -13.72
CA GLY A 599 -2.60 -8.27 -13.53
C GLY A 599 -3.63 -7.14 -13.57
N ALA A 600 -3.20 -5.87 -13.56
CA ALA A 600 -4.06 -4.69 -13.39
C ALA A 600 -4.97 -4.77 -12.16
N ARG A 601 -4.45 -5.29 -11.05
CA ARG A 601 -5.17 -5.45 -9.78
C ARG A 601 -4.21 -5.34 -8.60
N ALA A 602 -4.55 -4.64 -7.53
CA ALA A 602 -3.60 -4.26 -6.47
C ALA A 602 -3.42 -5.30 -5.34
N PHE A 603 -3.91 -6.53 -5.51
CA PHE A 603 -4.01 -7.53 -4.44
C PHE A 603 -2.86 -8.53 -4.38
N THR A 604 -2.70 -9.16 -3.22
CA THR A 604 -1.68 -10.18 -2.92
C THR A 604 -1.76 -11.40 -3.83
N ASP A 605 -2.96 -11.92 -4.08
CA ASP A 605 -3.21 -13.04 -4.99
C ASP A 605 -2.68 -12.76 -6.40
N THR A 606 -2.95 -11.55 -6.89
CA THR A 606 -2.55 -11.10 -8.22
C THR A 606 -1.03 -11.03 -8.31
N ALA A 607 -0.35 -10.54 -7.27
CA ALA A 607 1.12 -10.56 -7.23
C ALA A 607 1.68 -11.99 -7.30
N ILE A 608 1.07 -12.94 -6.59
CA ILE A 608 1.47 -14.35 -6.59
C ILE A 608 1.20 -15.02 -7.95
N ASP A 609 0.04 -14.76 -8.55
CA ASP A 609 -0.36 -15.33 -9.84
C ASP A 609 0.51 -14.82 -10.98
N GLN A 610 0.82 -13.52 -10.99
CA GLN A 610 1.72 -12.96 -12.00
C GLN A 610 3.16 -13.46 -11.85
N ALA A 611 3.61 -13.72 -10.61
CA ALA A 611 4.88 -14.38 -10.35
C ALA A 611 4.92 -15.81 -10.88
N TYR A 612 3.89 -16.60 -10.61
CA TYR A 612 3.76 -17.97 -11.12
C TYR A 612 3.74 -18.00 -12.64
N ARG A 613 2.92 -17.15 -13.29
CA ARG A 613 2.87 -17.02 -14.76
C ARG A 613 4.25 -16.73 -15.33
N ALA A 614 4.96 -15.74 -14.78
CA ALA A 614 6.28 -15.36 -15.28
C ALA A 614 7.31 -16.50 -15.16
N VAL A 615 7.24 -17.32 -14.11
CA VAL A 615 8.09 -18.52 -14.00
C VAL A 615 7.72 -19.57 -15.05
N GLN A 616 6.43 -19.77 -15.33
CA GLN A 616 5.98 -20.70 -16.37
C GLN A 616 6.46 -20.29 -17.76
N GLU A 617 6.46 -19.00 -18.07
CA GLU A 617 7.00 -18.43 -19.33
C GLU A 617 8.49 -18.75 -19.53
N GLN A 618 9.28 -18.75 -18.45
CA GLN A 618 10.73 -19.01 -18.52
C GLN A 618 11.11 -20.49 -18.53
N THR A 619 10.16 -21.39 -18.24
CA THR A 619 10.43 -22.82 -18.02
C THR A 619 9.71 -23.74 -18.98
N ARG A 620 8.67 -23.26 -19.67
CA ARG A 620 8.06 -23.97 -20.80
C ARG A 620 9.07 -24.01 -21.93
N LYS A 621 9.54 -25.22 -22.27
CA LYS A 621 10.30 -25.44 -23.50
C LYS A 621 9.38 -25.12 -24.67
N SER A 622 9.74 -24.10 -25.46
CA SER A 622 9.20 -23.87 -26.80
C SER A 622 9.50 -25.05 -27.71
#